data_AF-A0A7C3SUL7-F1
#
_entry.id   AF-A0A7C3SUL7-F1
#
_cell.length_a   1.000
_cell.length_b   1.000
_cell.length_c   1.000
_cell.angle_alpha   90.00
_cell.angle_beta   90.00
_cell.angle_gamma   90.00
#
_symmetry.space_group_name_H-M   'P 1'
#
loop_
_entity.id
_entity.type
_entity.pdbx_description
1 polymer ?
#
loop_
_entity_poly.entity_id
_entity_poly.type
_entity_poly.pdbx_seq_one_letter_code
_entity_poly.pdbx_strand_id
1 'polypeptide(L)'
;MKNVIVFVLFSISFYCFAEEMNKYIREVLREPLPSEDLVCNEGGENIVIQGPTFRYVVERKTGVVSDVEVVREGTIAVKLLEPLALWIDDVNLVKNAECETKVEVKDRNQVVLSSVGTFKSDTSYRIKSIFYNDGVAVFQITL
;
A
#
# COMPACT_ATOMS: atom_id res chain seq x y z
N MET A 1 -2.24 -18.76 -18.24
CA MET A 1 -1.77 -18.06 -17.04
C MET A 1 -2.22 -16.61 -17.16
N LYS A 2 -3.09 -16.12 -16.27
CA LYS A 2 -3.62 -14.76 -16.32
C LYS A 2 -3.14 -14.01 -15.09
N ASN A 3 -2.24 -13.05 -15.29
CA ASN A 3 -1.78 -12.15 -14.24
C ASN A 3 -2.71 -10.94 -14.26
N VAL A 4 -3.39 -10.67 -13.15
CA VAL A 4 -4.19 -9.46 -12.97
C VAL A 4 -3.39 -8.53 -12.07
N ILE A 5 -3.01 -7.37 -12.62
CA ILE A 5 -2.28 -6.32 -11.90
C ILE A 5 -3.26 -5.19 -11.67
N VAL A 6 -3.52 -4.86 -10.41
CA VAL A 6 -4.37 -3.74 -10.01
C VAL A 6 -3.46 -2.62 -9.52
N PHE A 7 -3.43 -1.50 -10.25
CA PHE A 7 -2.78 -0.27 -9.84
C PHE A 7 -3.82 0.66 -9.22
N VAL A 8 -3.68 0.98 -7.93
CA VAL A 8 -4.45 2.05 -7.29
C VAL A 8 -3.52 3.26 -7.18
N LEU A 9 -3.69 4.20 -8.11
CA LEU A 9 -2.95 5.46 -8.14
C LEU A 9 -3.86 6.57 -7.59
N PHE A 10 -3.58 7.07 -6.39
CA PHE A 10 -4.17 8.32 -5.91
C PHE A 10 -3.30 9.50 -6.41
N SER A 11 -3.64 10.03 -7.58
CA SER A 11 -2.98 11.21 -8.14
C SER A 11 -3.85 12.45 -7.92
N ILE A 12 -3.50 13.28 -6.93
CA ILE A 12 -4.18 14.56 -6.69
C ILE A 12 -3.61 15.57 -7.68
N SER A 13 -4.35 15.81 -8.77
CA SER A 13 -4.01 16.81 -9.77
C SER A 13 -4.53 18.18 -9.33
N PHE A 14 -3.63 19.07 -8.89
CA PHE A 14 -3.96 20.49 -8.76
C PHE A 14 -3.91 21.15 -10.14
N TYR A 15 -5.08 21.41 -10.73
CA TYR A 15 -5.18 22.35 -11.85
C TYR A 15 -5.01 23.77 -11.30
N CYS A 16 -3.82 24.34 -11.49
CA CYS A 16 -3.62 25.78 -11.40
C CYS A 16 -3.51 26.31 -12.83
N PHE A 17 -4.50 27.07 -13.28
CA PHE A 17 -4.39 27.86 -14.50
C PHE A 17 -3.26 28.89 -14.29
N ALA A 18 -2.13 28.67 -14.96
CA ALA A 18 -1.08 29.66 -15.08
C ALA A 18 -0.61 29.67 -16.54
N GLU A 19 -0.57 30.87 -17.12
CA GLU A 19 -0.29 31.18 -18.52
C GLU A 19 0.93 30.43 -19.08
N GLU A 20 0.86 30.09 -20.38
CA GLU A 20 1.92 29.45 -21.13
C GLU A 20 3.22 30.25 -21.07
N MET A 21 4.18 29.74 -20.30
CA MET A 21 5.56 30.19 -20.36
C MET A 21 6.44 28.97 -20.61
N ASN A 22 6.70 28.71 -21.89
CA ASN A 22 7.63 27.69 -22.37
C ASN A 22 9.03 28.03 -21.85
N LYS A 23 9.44 27.43 -20.73
CA LYS A 23 10.82 27.51 -20.22
C LYS A 23 11.43 26.11 -20.26
N TYR A 24 12.56 25.99 -20.95
CA TYR A 24 13.40 24.80 -20.94
C TYR A 24 13.75 24.43 -19.49
N ILE A 25 13.43 23.19 -19.09
CA ILE A 25 13.75 22.62 -17.78
C ILE A 25 15.28 22.53 -17.68
N ARG A 26 15.91 23.48 -16.99
CA ARG A 26 17.36 23.50 -16.77
C ARG A 26 17.79 23.37 -15.32
N GLU A 27 16.88 23.35 -14.36
CA GLU A 27 17.22 23.18 -12.95
C GLU A 27 16.09 22.42 -12.25
N VAL A 28 16.43 21.23 -11.73
CA VAL A 28 15.62 20.55 -10.73
C VAL A 28 15.80 21.35 -9.43
N LEU A 29 14.91 22.32 -9.20
CA LEU A 29 14.92 23.24 -8.03
C LEU A 29 14.49 22.59 -6.71
N ARG A 30 14.80 21.31 -6.51
CA ARG A 30 14.70 20.66 -5.19
C ARG A 30 15.84 19.67 -5.09
N GLU A 31 16.63 19.78 -4.03
CA GLU A 31 17.37 18.62 -3.56
C GLU A 31 16.37 17.46 -3.42
N PRO A 32 16.70 16.24 -3.86
CA PRO A 32 15.83 15.11 -3.62
C PRO A 32 15.52 15.10 -2.12
N LEU A 33 14.23 15.00 -1.78
CA LEU A 33 13.83 14.87 -0.39
C LEU A 33 14.70 13.77 0.22
N PRO A 34 15.30 14.00 1.40
CA PRO A 34 16.10 12.97 2.05
C PRO A 34 15.27 11.68 2.13
N SER A 35 15.92 10.53 1.97
CA SER A 35 15.28 9.21 2.07
C SER A 35 14.26 9.21 3.21
N GLU A 36 12.98 9.12 2.85
CA GLU A 36 11.88 9.10 3.81
C GLU A 36 11.84 7.69 4.40
N ASP A 37 12.65 7.43 5.41
CA ASP A 37 12.85 6.06 5.92
C ASP A 37 11.52 5.43 6.35
N LEU A 38 11.17 4.30 5.74
CA LEU A 38 10.07 3.46 6.18
C LEU A 38 10.36 2.82 7.52
N VAL A 39 9.36 2.83 8.39
CA VAL A 39 9.34 2.08 9.64
C VAL A 39 8.30 0.97 9.55
N CYS A 40 8.73 -0.27 9.79
CA CYS A 40 7.85 -1.43 9.85
C CYS A 40 7.84 -2.00 11.27
N ASN A 41 6.69 -1.95 11.94
CA ASN A 41 6.47 -2.54 13.25
C ASN A 41 5.61 -3.78 13.14
N GLU A 42 6.13 -4.88 13.66
CA GLU A 42 5.49 -6.18 13.66
C GLU A 42 4.97 -6.45 15.08
N GLY A 43 3.66 -6.33 15.30
CA GLY A 43 3.09 -6.42 16.64
C GLY A 43 1.74 -7.14 16.67
N GLY A 44 1.68 -8.26 17.40
CA GLY A 44 0.45 -9.02 17.59
C GLY A 44 -0.21 -9.40 16.26
N GLU A 45 -1.47 -9.01 16.12
CA GLU A 45 -2.31 -9.32 14.95
C GLU A 45 -2.04 -8.43 13.72
N ASN A 46 -1.23 -7.38 13.87
CA ASN A 46 -1.06 -6.34 12.84
C ASN A 46 0.40 -6.12 12.45
N ILE A 47 0.58 -5.67 11.21
CA ILE A 47 1.83 -5.15 10.68
C ILE A 47 1.59 -3.69 10.34
N VAL A 48 2.33 -2.78 10.97
CA VAL A 48 2.20 -1.34 10.76
C VAL A 48 3.39 -0.85 9.94
N ILE A 49 3.09 -0.23 8.81
CA ILE A 49 4.10 0.33 7.89
C ILE A 49 3.87 1.83 7.84
N GLN A 50 4.87 2.59 8.25
CA GLN A 50 4.75 4.03 8.45
C GLN A 50 5.87 4.76 7.71
N GLY A 51 5.47 5.72 6.88
CA GLY A 51 6.35 6.77 6.38
C GLY A 51 6.08 8.09 7.10
N PRO A 52 6.72 9.19 6.68
CA PRO A 52 6.58 10.48 7.35
C PRO A 52 5.17 11.07 7.29
N THR A 53 4.46 10.82 6.19
CA THR A 53 3.14 11.39 5.91
C THR A 53 2.03 10.36 5.80
N PHE A 54 2.33 9.07 5.96
CA PHE A 54 1.35 8.01 5.80
C PHE A 54 1.57 6.84 6.75
N ARG A 55 0.50 6.10 7.01
CA ARG A 55 0.49 4.88 7.82
C ARG A 55 -0.44 3.86 7.20
N TYR A 56 0.08 2.67 6.94
CA TYR A 56 -0.67 1.48 6.55
C TYR A 56 -0.73 0.50 7.73
N VAL A 57 -1.87 -0.15 7.90
CA VAL A 57 -2.01 -1.31 8.80
C VAL A 57 -2.47 -2.50 7.98
N VAL A 58 -1.75 -3.60 8.11
CA VAL A 58 -2.08 -4.88 7.49
C VAL A 58 -2.41 -5.88 8.58
N GLU A 59 -3.56 -6.54 8.47
CA GLU A 59 -3.95 -7.60 9.38
C GLU A 59 -3.26 -8.91 9.00
N ARG A 60 -2.59 -9.58 9.97
CA ARG A 60 -1.78 -10.76 9.68
C ARG A 60 -2.59 -11.96 9.21
N LYS A 61 -3.81 -12.12 9.73
CA LYS A 61 -4.71 -13.24 9.45
C LYS A 61 -5.37 -13.16 8.08
N THR A 62 -5.48 -11.97 7.50
CA THR A 62 -6.17 -11.79 6.21
C THR A 62 -5.26 -11.23 5.13
N GLY A 63 -4.13 -10.61 5.50
CA GLY A 63 -3.20 -9.97 4.57
C GLY A 63 -3.75 -8.67 3.98
N VAL A 64 -4.92 -8.24 4.44
CA VAL A 64 -5.62 -7.07 3.94
C VAL A 64 -5.18 -5.81 4.69
N VAL A 65 -5.14 -4.69 3.97
CA VAL A 65 -4.97 -3.37 4.57
C VAL A 65 -6.23 -3.01 5.34
N SER A 66 -6.15 -3.03 6.67
CA SER A 66 -7.26 -2.73 7.58
C SER A 66 -7.41 -1.23 7.87
N ASP A 67 -6.35 -0.45 7.71
CA ASP A 67 -6.35 0.99 7.96
C ASP A 67 -5.30 1.71 7.09
N VAL A 68 -5.63 2.93 6.68
CA VAL A 68 -4.72 3.86 5.99
C VAL A 68 -4.98 5.25 6.53
N GLU A 69 -3.92 5.93 6.94
CA GLU A 69 -3.97 7.34 7.31
C GLU A 69 -2.92 8.11 6.50
N VAL A 70 -3.30 9.31 6.06
CA VAL A 70 -2.38 10.30 5.49
C VAL A 70 -2.43 11.53 6.37
N VAL A 71 -1.26 11.99 6.81
CA VAL A 71 -1.08 13.14 7.69
C VAL A 71 -0.50 14.30 6.90
N ARG A 72 -1.13 15.46 7.03
CA ARG A 72 -0.65 16.74 6.52
C ARG A 72 -0.59 17.73 7.66
N GLU A 73 0.55 18.37 7.86
CA GLU A 73 0.74 19.40 8.90
C GLU A 73 0.31 18.91 10.30
N GLY A 74 0.61 17.64 10.61
CA GLY A 74 0.26 17.00 11.89
C GLY A 74 -1.21 16.61 12.05
N THR A 75 -2.05 16.82 11.03
CA THR A 75 -3.47 16.47 11.05
C THR A 75 -3.78 15.34 10.06
N ILE A 76 -4.67 14.43 10.41
CA ILE A 76 -5.16 13.40 9.49
C ILE A 76 -5.97 14.08 8.37
N ALA A 77 -5.44 14.06 7.15
CA ALA A 77 -6.07 14.61 5.97
C ALA A 77 -6.89 13.57 5.20
N VAL A 78 -6.46 12.31 5.24
CA VAL A 78 -7.15 11.18 4.62
C VAL A 78 -7.16 10.01 5.60
N LYS A 79 -8.30 9.33 5.69
CA LYS A 79 -8.44 8.11 6.48
C LYS A 79 -9.28 7.09 5.71
N LEU A 80 -8.84 5.84 5.74
CA LEU A 80 -9.63 4.72 5.27
C LEU A 80 -10.77 4.43 6.26
N LEU A 81 -12.01 4.40 5.77
CA LEU A 81 -13.18 4.22 6.63
C LEU A 81 -13.47 2.75 6.94
N GLU A 82 -13.16 1.86 5.99
CA GLU A 82 -13.36 0.42 6.11
C GLU A 82 -12.17 -0.31 5.50
N PRO A 83 -11.79 -1.50 6.01
CA PRO A 83 -10.71 -2.31 5.45
C PRO A 83 -10.82 -2.45 3.92
N LEU A 84 -9.68 -2.45 3.25
CA LEU A 84 -9.63 -2.55 1.79
C LEU A 84 -10.23 -3.88 1.33
N ALA A 85 -11.48 -3.85 0.87
CA ALA A 85 -12.17 -5.05 0.45
C ALA A 85 -11.51 -5.63 -0.81
N LEU A 86 -10.79 -6.73 -0.65
CA LEU A 86 -10.20 -7.46 -1.77
C LEU A 86 -11.11 -8.60 -2.22
N TRP A 87 -11.46 -8.58 -3.51
CA TRP A 87 -12.34 -9.56 -4.11
C TRP A 87 -11.58 -10.41 -5.13
N ILE A 88 -11.72 -11.73 -5.01
CA ILE A 88 -11.30 -12.70 -6.04
C ILE A 88 -12.58 -13.38 -6.52
N ASP A 89 -12.91 -13.16 -7.79
CA ASP A 89 -14.21 -13.51 -8.37
C ASP A 89 -15.37 -12.91 -7.54
N ASP A 90 -16.17 -13.76 -6.88
CA ASP A 90 -17.30 -13.45 -6.00
C ASP A 90 -16.97 -13.56 -4.51
N VAL A 91 -15.68 -13.73 -4.16
CA VAL A 91 -15.23 -13.94 -2.79
C VAL A 91 -14.54 -12.70 -2.25
N ASN A 92 -15.10 -12.15 -1.17
CA ASN A 92 -14.44 -11.12 -0.38
C ASN A 92 -13.46 -11.76 0.62
N LEU A 93 -12.17 -11.51 0.45
CA LEU A 93 -11.12 -12.10 1.29
C LEU A 93 -11.17 -11.63 2.74
N VAL A 94 -11.63 -10.40 3.01
CA VAL A 94 -11.77 -9.86 4.38
C VAL A 94 -12.71 -10.72 5.22
N LYS A 95 -13.72 -11.32 4.59
CA LYS A 95 -14.80 -12.03 5.28
C LYS A 95 -14.70 -13.55 5.18
N ASN A 96 -14.01 -14.07 4.18
CA ASN A 96 -14.14 -15.48 3.79
C ASN A 96 -12.80 -16.20 3.62
N ALA A 97 -11.67 -15.56 3.96
CA ALA A 97 -10.36 -16.18 3.81
C ALA A 97 -9.52 -16.05 5.08
N GLU A 98 -8.77 -17.10 5.38
CA GLU A 98 -7.70 -17.08 6.37
C GLU A 98 -6.37 -17.21 5.63
N CYS A 99 -5.37 -16.47 6.09
CA CYS A 99 -4.02 -16.50 5.57
C CYS A 99 -2.99 -16.35 6.68
N GLU A 100 -1.75 -16.67 6.36
CA GLU A 100 -0.59 -16.31 7.15
C GLU A 100 0.20 -15.22 6.41
N THR A 101 0.33 -14.04 7.02
CA THR A 101 1.13 -12.94 6.48
C THR A 101 2.50 -12.84 7.15
N LYS A 102 3.54 -12.84 6.31
CA LYS A 102 4.95 -12.72 6.70
C LYS A 102 5.59 -11.48 6.07
N VAL A 103 6.50 -10.84 6.80
CA VAL A 103 7.37 -9.81 6.25
C VAL A 103 8.54 -10.50 5.55
N GLU A 104 8.67 -10.32 4.24
CA GLU A 104 9.78 -10.87 3.44
C GLU A 104 10.94 -9.87 3.33
N VAL A 105 10.62 -8.58 3.20
CA VAL A 105 11.60 -7.50 3.13
C VAL A 105 11.18 -6.38 4.08
N LYS A 106 12.14 -5.89 4.84
CA LYS A 106 12.01 -4.74 5.75
C LYS A 106 13.24 -3.88 5.58
N ASP A 107 13.16 -2.91 4.68
CA ASP A 107 14.20 -1.92 4.46
C ASP A 107 13.62 -0.49 4.48
N ARG A 108 14.50 0.50 4.32
CA ARG A 108 14.12 1.93 4.41
C ARG A 108 13.34 2.42 3.20
N ASN A 109 13.46 1.76 2.06
CA ASN A 109 12.85 2.14 0.79
C ASN A 109 11.56 1.35 0.52
N GLN A 110 11.49 0.12 0.99
CA GLN A 110 10.35 -0.75 0.81
C GLN A 110 10.13 -1.75 1.96
N VAL A 111 8.86 -2.13 2.11
CA VAL A 111 8.43 -3.28 2.90
C VAL A 111 7.67 -4.23 1.99
N VAL A 112 8.04 -5.51 2.00
CA VAL A 112 7.38 -6.56 1.23
C VAL A 112 6.73 -7.55 2.17
N LEU A 113 5.43 -7.75 2.00
CA LEU A 113 4.65 -8.76 2.70
C LEU A 113 4.26 -9.88 1.75
N SER A 114 4.27 -11.11 2.25
CA SER A 114 3.68 -12.27 1.58
C SER A 114 2.60 -12.86 2.47
N SER A 115 1.37 -12.83 1.97
CA SER A 115 0.20 -13.45 2.58
C SER A 115 -0.16 -14.69 1.78
N VAL A 116 -0.19 -15.85 2.42
CA VAL A 116 -0.56 -17.12 1.77
C VAL A 116 -1.76 -17.69 2.50
N GLY A 117 -2.81 -18.03 1.76
CA GLY A 117 -4.04 -18.55 2.33
C GLY A 117 -4.79 -19.45 1.35
N THR A 118 -5.97 -19.88 1.78
CA THR A 118 -6.91 -20.64 0.95
C THR A 118 -8.28 -19.99 0.96
N PHE A 119 -9.00 -20.08 -0.15
CA PHE A 119 -10.39 -19.65 -0.28
C PHE A 119 -11.17 -20.69 -1.10
N LYS A 120 -12.51 -20.72 -0.97
CA LYS A 120 -13.41 -21.66 -1.67
C LYS A 120 -12.88 -23.10 -1.79
N SER A 121 -13.06 -23.88 -0.72
CA SER A 121 -12.84 -25.34 -0.71
C SER A 121 -11.55 -25.77 -1.46
N ASP A 122 -10.42 -25.21 -1.04
CA ASP A 122 -9.03 -25.57 -1.43
C ASP A 122 -8.37 -24.82 -2.60
N THR A 123 -8.88 -23.65 -3.00
CA THR A 123 -8.10 -22.77 -3.90
C THR A 123 -7.06 -21.99 -3.10
N SER A 124 -5.78 -22.29 -3.30
CA SER A 124 -4.70 -21.50 -2.72
C SER A 124 -4.64 -20.11 -3.34
N TYR A 125 -4.22 -19.13 -2.55
CA TYR A 125 -3.86 -17.83 -3.09
C TYR A 125 -2.64 -17.26 -2.37
N ARG A 126 -1.95 -16.36 -3.07
CA ARG A 126 -0.88 -15.56 -2.51
C ARG A 126 -1.08 -14.10 -2.86
N ILE A 127 -0.97 -13.24 -1.86
CA ILE A 127 -0.89 -11.79 -2.01
C ILE A 127 0.54 -11.37 -1.70
N LYS A 128 1.19 -10.71 -2.65
CA LYS A 128 2.43 -9.99 -2.43
C LYS A 128 2.12 -8.50 -2.35
N SER A 129 2.32 -7.91 -1.17
CA SER A 129 2.07 -6.50 -0.92
C SER A 129 3.40 -5.78 -0.78
N ILE A 130 3.65 -4.76 -1.60
CA ILE A 130 4.88 -3.97 -1.59
C ILE A 130 4.50 -2.54 -1.23
N PHE A 131 5.14 -2.00 -0.20
CA PHE A 131 4.95 -0.62 0.26
C PHE A 131 6.24 0.12 0.07
N TYR A 132 6.20 1.25 -0.64
CA TYR A 132 7.35 2.08 -0.93
C TYR A 132 7.41 3.31 -0.01
N ASN A 133 8.60 3.88 0.14
CA ASN A 133 8.85 5.03 0.99
C ASN A 133 8.16 6.33 0.55
N ASP A 134 7.70 6.39 -0.70
CA ASP A 134 6.89 7.48 -1.24
C ASP A 134 5.38 7.31 -0.96
N GLY A 135 4.99 6.26 -0.23
CA GLY A 135 3.60 5.97 0.10
C GLY A 135 2.85 5.17 -0.95
N VAL A 136 3.50 4.73 -2.03
CA VAL A 136 2.86 3.83 -2.99
C VAL A 136 2.76 2.42 -2.40
N ALA A 137 1.57 1.82 -2.49
CA ALA A 137 1.34 0.42 -2.17
C ALA A 137 0.91 -0.36 -3.42
N VAL A 138 1.58 -1.48 -3.69
CA VAL A 138 1.32 -2.36 -4.83
C VAL A 138 0.93 -3.74 -4.33
N PHE A 139 -0.15 -4.28 -4.88
CA PHE A 139 -0.65 -5.61 -4.52
C PHE A 139 -0.65 -6.50 -5.76
N GLN A 140 0.05 -7.63 -5.66
CA GLN A 140 0.04 -8.67 -6.67
C GLN A 140 -0.64 -9.91 -6.10
N ILE A 141 -1.62 -10.45 -6.83
CA ILE A 141 -2.39 -11.62 -6.41
C ILE A 141 -2.11 -12.77 -7.37
N THR A 142 -1.87 -13.95 -6.81
CA THR A 142 -1.66 -15.21 -7.53
C THR A 142 -2.60 -16.26 -6.98
N LEU A 143 -3.15 -17.09 -7.86
CA LEU A 143 -4.02 -18.23 -7.57
C LEU A 143 -3.27 -19.53 -7.87
#